data_AF-A0A1V4QG18-F1
#
_entry.id   AF-A0A1V4QG18-F1
#
_cell.length_a   1.000
_cell.length_b   1.000
_cell.length_c   1.000
_cell.angle_alpha   90.00
_cell.angle_beta   90.00
_cell.angle_gamma   90.00
#
_symmetry.space_group_name_H-M   'P 1'
#
loop_
_entity.id
_entity.type
_entity.pdbx_description
1 polymer ?
#
loop_
_entity_poly.entity_id
_entity_poly.type
_entity_poly.pdbx_seq_one_letter_code
_entity_poly.pdbx_strand_id
1 'polypeptide(L)'
;MNEDLTQAHLKLLFDLDNLIDDMEEPKYQKIGFKVENEARLLLLRKRNDLLKKLPKELAEIYERLKKRYHQAIAPVENGFCLGCFQQLPTQLLTRSQEIITCPNCGRILYWRKK
;
A
#
# COMPACT_ATOMS: atom_id res chain seq x y z
N MET A 1 20.02 -4.51 2.53
CA MET A 1 18.81 -4.59 1.67
C MET A 1 18.47 -3.18 1.24
N ASN A 2 18.31 -2.90 -0.05
CA ASN A 2 18.16 -1.54 -0.56
C ASN A 2 16.78 -0.97 -0.18
N GLU A 3 16.73 0.13 0.58
CA GLU A 3 15.47 0.76 1.04
C GLU A 3 14.61 1.24 -0.13
N ASP A 4 15.22 1.78 -1.19
CA ASP A 4 14.50 2.22 -2.40
C ASP A 4 13.79 1.04 -3.08
N LEU A 5 14.44 -0.13 -3.16
CA LEU A 5 13.85 -1.33 -3.73
C LEU A 5 12.69 -1.85 -2.87
N THR A 6 12.84 -1.77 -1.55
CA THR A 6 11.78 -2.17 -0.59
C THR A 6 10.56 -1.26 -0.73
N GLN A 7 10.77 0.06 -0.82
CA GLN A 7 9.69 1.01 -1.08
C GLN A 7 9.00 0.75 -2.42
N ALA A 8 9.77 0.39 -3.47
CA ALA A 8 9.20 0.06 -4.78
C ALA A 8 8.33 -1.20 -4.72
N HIS A 9 8.80 -2.28 -4.08
CA HIS A 9 8.00 -3.49 -3.88
C HIS A 9 6.74 -3.22 -3.07
N LEU A 10 6.83 -2.39 -2.03
CA LEU A 10 5.69 -2.04 -1.18
C LEU A 10 4.61 -1.27 -1.97
N LYS A 11 5.01 -0.31 -2.82
CA LYS A 11 4.07 0.43 -3.69
C LYS A 11 3.42 -0.49 -4.72
N LEU A 12 4.21 -1.34 -5.38
CA LEU A 12 3.69 -2.31 -6.35
C LEU A 12 2.69 -3.29 -5.70
N LEU A 13 2.98 -3.75 -4.48
CA LEU A 13 2.06 -4.61 -3.72
C LEU A 13 0.74 -3.88 -3.43
N PHE A 14 0.83 -2.61 -3.01
CA PHE A 14 -0.33 -1.80 -2.72
C PHE A 14 -1.20 -1.54 -3.94
N ASP A 15 -0.60 -1.17 -5.06
CA ASP A 15 -1.32 -0.93 -6.32
C ASP A 15 -1.99 -2.22 -6.80
N LEU A 16 -1.30 -3.35 -6.70
CA LEU A 16 -1.86 -4.66 -7.04
C LEU A 16 -3.05 -5.04 -6.14
N ASP A 17 -2.95 -4.79 -4.84
CA ASP A 17 -4.04 -5.06 -3.91
C ASP A 17 -5.25 -4.17 -4.16
N ASN A 18 -5.06 -2.89 -4.46
CA ASN A 18 -6.17 -2.00 -4.80
C ASN A 18 -6.85 -2.45 -6.10
N LEU A 19 -6.06 -2.87 -7.09
CA LEU A 19 -6.58 -3.42 -8.34
C LEU A 19 -7.38 -4.70 -8.07
N ILE A 20 -6.89 -5.61 -7.24
CA ILE A 20 -7.63 -6.82 -6.85
C ILE A 20 -8.94 -6.47 -6.15
N ASP A 21 -8.91 -5.57 -5.17
CA ASP A 21 -10.12 -5.12 -4.47
C ASP A 21 -11.15 -4.53 -5.45
N ASP A 22 -10.71 -3.67 -6.37
CA ASP A 22 -11.56 -3.08 -7.40
C ASP A 22 -12.16 -4.15 -8.32
N MET A 23 -11.42 -5.19 -8.71
CA MET A 23 -12.00 -6.29 -9.50
C MET A 23 -13.06 -7.10 -8.74
N GLU A 24 -12.91 -7.23 -7.43
CA GLU A 24 -13.79 -8.01 -6.57
C GLU A 24 -15.04 -7.24 -6.14
N GLU A 25 -15.01 -5.92 -6.27
CA GLU A 25 -16.08 -5.04 -5.86
C GLU A 25 -17.35 -5.27 -6.72
N PRO A 26 -18.50 -5.62 -6.10
CA PRO A 26 -19.72 -6.03 -6.81
C PRO A 26 -20.27 -4.98 -7.79
N LYS A 27 -19.96 -3.70 -7.56
CA LYS A 27 -20.42 -2.59 -8.43
C LYS A 27 -19.81 -2.69 -9.83
N TYR A 28 -18.55 -3.09 -9.96
CA TYR A 28 -17.88 -3.19 -11.27
C TYR A 28 -18.27 -4.47 -12.01
N GLN A 29 -18.53 -5.56 -11.28
CA GLN A 29 -19.02 -6.80 -11.88
C GLN A 29 -20.39 -6.64 -12.56
N LYS A 30 -21.28 -5.84 -11.96
CA LYS A 30 -22.63 -5.56 -12.48
C LYS A 30 -22.65 -4.72 -13.76
N ILE A 31 -21.63 -3.89 -13.99
CA ILE A 31 -21.51 -3.05 -15.20
C ILE A 31 -20.79 -3.76 -16.36
N GLY A 32 -20.54 -5.07 -16.24
CA GLY A 32 -19.97 -5.90 -17.30
C GLY A 32 -18.45 -6.12 -17.20
N PHE A 33 -17.79 -5.65 -16.14
CA PHE A 33 -16.38 -5.95 -15.90
C PHE A 33 -16.24 -7.36 -15.30
N LYS A 34 -16.22 -8.38 -16.17
CA LYS A 34 -15.99 -9.77 -15.77
C LYS A 34 -14.51 -10.11 -15.94
N VAL A 35 -13.85 -10.46 -14.83
CA VAL A 35 -12.46 -10.92 -14.84
C VAL A 35 -12.45 -12.44 -14.91
N GLU A 36 -11.67 -13.01 -15.82
CA GLU A 36 -11.47 -14.45 -15.92
C GLU A 36 -10.78 -15.02 -14.67
N ASN A 37 -11.19 -16.22 -14.25
CA ASN A 37 -10.65 -16.86 -13.05
C ASN A 37 -9.12 -17.07 -13.12
N GLU A 38 -8.57 -17.33 -14.30
CA GLU A 38 -7.13 -17.54 -14.49
C GLU A 38 -6.33 -16.25 -14.25
N ALA A 39 -6.81 -15.12 -14.78
CA ALA A 39 -6.20 -13.82 -14.56
C ALA A 39 -6.19 -13.45 -13.08
N ARG A 40 -7.29 -13.73 -12.36
CA ARG A 40 -7.37 -13.54 -10.90
C ARG A 40 -6.32 -14.37 -10.16
N LEU A 41 -6.19 -15.65 -10.48
CA LEU A 41 -5.21 -16.54 -9.83
C LEU A 41 -3.76 -16.06 -10.09
N LEU A 42 -3.46 -15.57 -11.29
CA LEU A 42 -2.16 -15.00 -11.61
C LEU A 42 -1.83 -13.77 -10.76
N LEU A 43 -2.80 -12.88 -10.56
CA LEU A 43 -2.62 -11.67 -9.74
C LEU A 43 -2.39 -12.01 -8.26
N LEU A 44 -3.13 -12.98 -7.72
CA LEU A 44 -2.90 -13.47 -6.35
C LEU A 44 -1.51 -14.11 -6.18
N ARG A 45 -1.00 -14.82 -7.19
CA ARG A 45 0.39 -15.33 -7.17
C ARG A 45 1.40 -14.19 -7.14
N LYS A 46 1.26 -13.20 -8.02
CA LYS A 46 2.14 -12.01 -8.05
C LYS A 46 2.12 -11.24 -6.72
N ARG A 47 0.95 -11.11 -6.10
CA ARG A 47 0.79 -10.51 -4.77
C ARG A 47 1.63 -11.24 -3.72
N ASN A 48 1.50 -12.57 -3.66
CA ASN A 48 2.26 -13.40 -2.73
C ASN A 48 3.77 -13.33 -2.98
N ASP A 49 4.21 -13.24 -4.23
CA ASP A 49 5.63 -13.07 -4.56
C ASP A 49 6.17 -11.71 -4.14
N LEU A 50 5.39 -10.64 -4.27
CA LEU A 50 5.76 -9.31 -3.77
C LEU A 50 5.86 -9.28 -2.24
N LEU A 51 4.94 -9.92 -1.52
CA LEU A 51 5.02 -10.04 -0.06
C LEU A 51 6.31 -10.72 0.41
N LYS A 52 6.75 -11.78 -0.28
CA LYS A 52 8.00 -12.47 0.03
C LYS A 52 9.26 -11.64 -0.23
N LYS A 53 9.17 -10.60 -1.06
CA LYS A 53 10.27 -9.67 -1.34
C LYS A 53 10.39 -8.56 -0.30
N LEU A 54 9.41 -8.42 0.60
CA LEU A 54 9.45 -7.47 1.70
C LEU A 54 10.12 -8.09 2.93
N PRO A 55 10.75 -7.27 3.80
CA PRO A 55 11.10 -7.70 5.14
C PRO A 55 9.88 -8.24 5.87
N LYS A 56 10.05 -9.34 6.62
CA LYS A 56 8.95 -10.03 7.32
C LYS A 56 8.09 -9.09 8.16
N GLU A 57 8.73 -8.25 8.99
CA GLU A 57 8.02 -7.30 9.86
C GLU A 57 7.20 -6.29 9.05
N LEU A 58 7.73 -5.80 7.93
CA LEU A 58 7.02 -4.87 7.07
C LEU A 58 5.83 -5.54 6.37
N ALA A 59 5.99 -6.78 5.90
CA ALA A 59 4.91 -7.56 5.31
C ALA A 59 3.76 -7.78 6.30
N GLU A 60 4.08 -8.11 7.56
CA GLU A 60 3.10 -8.29 8.64
C GLU A 60 2.36 -6.98 8.97
N ILE A 61 3.08 -5.85 9.04
CA ILE A 61 2.47 -4.53 9.23
C ILE A 61 1.52 -4.20 8.08
N TYR A 62 1.96 -4.41 6.84
CA TYR A 62 1.17 -4.15 5.64
C TYR A 62 -0.11 -4.98 5.62
N GLU A 63 -0.02 -6.30 5.82
CA GLU A 63 -1.17 -7.21 5.87
C GLU A 63 -2.20 -6.80 6.93
N ARG A 64 -1.72 -6.45 8.13
CA ARG A 64 -2.59 -5.94 9.20
C ARG A 64 -3.30 -4.64 8.80
N LEU A 65 -2.60 -3.73 8.13
CA LEU A 65 -3.17 -2.47 7.67
C LEU A 65 -4.16 -2.67 6.52
N LYS A 66 -3.89 -3.58 5.58
CA LYS A 66 -4.79 -3.86 4.45
C LYS A 66 -6.13 -4.45 4.91
N LYS A 67 -6.12 -5.26 5.97
CA LYS A 67 -7.36 -5.75 6.62
C LYS A 67 -8.18 -4.65 7.27
N ARG A 68 -7.52 -3.58 7.76
CA ARG A 68 -8.17 -2.48 8.47
C ARG A 68 -8.60 -1.33 7.54
N TYR A 69 -7.83 -1.10 6.49
CA TYR A 69 -7.99 0.03 5.60
C TYR A 69 -7.95 -0.44 4.16
N HIS A 70 -8.90 0.05 3.36
CA HIS A 70 -8.83 -0.11 1.91
C HIS A 70 -7.49 0.43 1.36
N GLN A 71 -7.06 1.60 1.85
CA GLN A 71 -5.74 2.17 1.57
C GLN A 71 -4.77 1.96 2.75
N ALA A 72 -3.91 0.95 2.68
CA ALA A 72 -2.91 0.64 3.71
C ALA A 72 -1.72 1.61 3.74
N ILE A 73 -1.43 2.24 2.60
CA ILE A 73 -0.38 3.25 2.41
C ILE A 73 -1.03 4.61 2.23
N ALA A 74 -0.40 5.66 2.74
CA ALA A 74 -0.84 7.04 2.59
C ALA A 74 0.29 7.91 2.03
N PRO A 75 0.03 8.71 0.98
CA PRO A 75 0.98 9.73 0.55
C PRO A 75 1.11 10.84 1.58
N VAL A 76 2.29 11.44 1.63
CA VAL A 76 2.58 12.64 2.42
C VAL A 76 2.74 13.83 1.49
N GLU A 77 1.96 14.87 1.75
CA GLU A 77 1.99 16.12 0.97
C GLU A 77 1.89 17.32 1.91
N ASN A 78 2.76 18.31 1.72
CA ASN A 78 2.85 19.52 2.56
C ASN A 78 2.89 19.24 4.08
N GLY A 79 3.46 18.10 4.46
CA GLY A 79 3.54 17.66 5.85
C GLY A 79 2.30 16.96 6.40
N PHE A 80 1.29 16.68 5.57
CA PHE A 80 0.06 15.99 5.97
C PHE A 80 0.06 14.54 5.51
N CYS A 81 -0.46 13.65 6.35
CA CYS A 81 -0.81 12.29 5.95
C CYS A 81 -2.14 12.31 5.19
N LEU A 82 -2.13 12.04 3.89
CA LEU A 82 -3.36 12.09 3.07
C LEU A 82 -4.33 10.93 3.30
N GLY A 83 -4.00 10.00 4.22
CA GLY A 83 -4.91 8.94 4.65
C GLY A 83 -5.84 9.34 5.80
N CYS A 84 -5.42 10.26 6.66
CA CYS A 84 -6.21 10.74 7.82
C CYS A 84 -6.26 12.27 7.94
N PHE A 85 -5.62 12.98 7.01
CA PHE A 85 -5.56 14.43 6.90
C PHE A 85 -4.99 15.14 8.12
N GLN A 86 -4.27 14.43 9.00
CA GLN A 86 -3.55 15.03 10.11
C GLN A 86 -2.16 15.47 9.71
N GLN A 87 -1.72 16.58 10.30
CA GLN A 87 -0.36 17.07 10.16
C GLN A 87 0.60 16.12 10.87
N LEU A 88 1.71 15.80 10.22
CA LEU A 88 2.76 14.97 10.78
C LEU A 88 3.73 15.82 11.62
N PRO A 89 4.30 15.26 12.69
CA PRO A 89 5.41 15.88 13.40
C PRO A 89 6.55 16.25 12.44
N THR A 90 7.13 17.43 12.60
CA THR A 90 8.23 17.96 11.76
C THR A 90 9.42 17.01 11.69
N GLN A 91 9.72 16.31 12.79
CA GLN A 91 10.77 15.29 12.85
C GLN A 91 10.56 14.11 11.87
N LEU A 92 9.31 13.78 11.51
CA LEU A 92 9.04 12.73 10.52
C LEU A 92 9.28 13.22 9.09
N LEU A 93 9.17 14.53 8.85
CA LEU A 93 9.32 15.10 7.51
C LEU A 93 10.76 15.04 6.99
N THR A 94 11.74 15.01 7.91
CA THR A 94 13.16 14.84 7.56
C THR A 94 13.53 13.39 7.21
N ARG A 95 12.65 12.43 7.51
CA ARG A 95 12.87 10.98 7.33
C ARG A 95 12.14 10.42 6.11
N SER A 96 11.97 11.23 5.07
CA SER A 96 11.16 10.90 3.88
C SER A 96 11.63 9.70 3.07
N GLN A 97 12.88 9.26 3.27
CA GLN A 97 13.47 8.09 2.61
C GLN A 97 13.21 6.80 3.40
N GLU A 98 12.74 6.89 4.64
CA GLU A 98 12.50 5.75 5.51
C GLU A 98 11.06 5.24 5.40
N ILE A 99 10.87 3.95 5.68
CA ILE A 99 9.54 3.34 5.78
C ILE A 99 9.01 3.56 7.19
N ILE A 100 8.20 4.60 7.36
CA ILE A 100 7.61 4.96 8.65
C ILE A 100 6.09 4.93 8.59
N THR A 101 5.43 4.83 9.74
CA THR A 101 3.97 4.84 9.84
C THR A 101 3.46 6.15 10.41
N CYS A 102 2.24 6.54 10.03
CA CYS A 102 1.57 7.70 10.57
C CYS A 102 1.30 7.47 12.08
N PRO A 103 1.74 8.37 12.98
CA PRO A 103 1.48 8.20 14.41
C PRO A 103 0.00 8.31 14.76
N ASN A 104 -0.80 8.97 13.91
CA ASN A 104 -2.23 9.15 14.14
C ASN A 104 -3.08 7.96 13.67
N CYS A 105 -2.86 7.46 12.44
CA CYS A 105 -3.72 6.40 11.86
C CYS A 105 -3.01 5.06 11.65
N GLY A 106 -1.68 5.01 11.78
CA GLY A 106 -0.87 3.81 11.62
C GLY A 106 -0.58 3.38 10.18
N ARG A 107 -1.13 4.05 9.15
CA ARG A 107 -0.81 3.75 7.74
C ARG A 107 0.66 3.96 7.44
N ILE A 108 1.20 3.16 6.53
CA ILE A 108 2.58 3.36 6.05
C ILE A 108 2.63 4.64 5.23
N LEU A 109 3.60 5.50 5.50
CA LEU A 109 3.78 6.78 4.83
C LEU A 109 4.68 6.64 3.62
N TYR A 110 4.38 7.44 2.60
CA TYR A 110 5.17 7.51 1.38
C TYR A 110 5.30 8.97 0.93
N TRP A 111 6.53 9.41 0.68
CA TRP A 111 6.81 10.72 0.09
C TRP A 111 6.95 10.59 -1.42
N ARG A 112 6.13 11.35 -2.15
CA ARG A 112 6.31 11.54 -3.60
C ARG A 112 7.58 12.34 -3.82
N LYS A 113 8.60 11.73 -4.44
CA LYS A 113 9.70 12.51 -5.04
C LYS A 113 9.07 13.34 -6.17
N LYS A 114 9.22 14.66 -6.10
CA LYS A 114 8.87 15.57 -7.21
C LYS A 114 9.87 15.42 -8.33
#